data_AF-A0A6A7KEC6-F1
#
_entry.id   AF-A0A6A7KEC6-F1
#
_cell.length_a   1.000
_cell.length_b   1.000
_cell.length_c   1.000
_cell.angle_alpha   90.00
_cell.angle_beta   90.00
_cell.angle_gamma   90.00
#
_symmetry.space_group_name_H-M   'P 1'
#
loop_
_entity.id
_entity.type
_entity.pdbx_description
1 polymer ?
#
loop_
_entity_poly.entity_id
_entity_poly.type
_entity_poly.pdbx_seq_one_letter_code
_entity_poly.pdbx_strand_id
1 'polypeptide(L)'
;MRKLGLLLIIVFLSTFALAERPYDYVAEATFNALKTGDYYVLRPYLDEEMKRAFDENQFNAFRNDLISKYGEFKGYSFVKEGKTGEFILGYYNFEFERANVTIRLVFKEVNGEYKLSGIWIDAVNSKEAGIPLGVALFFPVLGGFLALLTFYMLGFKKIGVAEIILGIVLVAITLGIQPLIQNAPFLAVGIRSNSEIVARGTIFVVFAAVWLGFVAGFFQESLKYGLSKGKYLNEALFIGIGFGLGEAILVPALQAIQLIALGGVTPSLANALVSMLERYLATLFHAGTTVVLAYSYKNGFGKKALLALSVAHGIIDTFAAYYQFKPSPVVLAVIYVLLLTVSVLLLRYGLPKVKEEREEDRIVW
;
A
#
# COMPACT_ATOMS: atom_id res chain seq x y z
N MET A 1 12.78 -26.06 -65.23
CA MET A 1 13.65 -25.23 -64.36
C MET A 1 12.90 -24.25 -63.44
N ARG A 2 11.63 -23.88 -63.69
CA ARG A 2 10.86 -22.95 -62.84
C ARG A 2 10.23 -23.54 -61.55
N LYS A 3 10.27 -24.87 -61.36
CA LYS A 3 9.75 -25.55 -60.16
C LYS A 3 10.81 -25.93 -59.12
N LEU A 4 12.12 -25.86 -59.46
CA LEU A 4 13.20 -26.09 -58.50
C LEU A 4 13.53 -24.82 -57.67
N GLY A 5 13.30 -23.62 -58.22
CA GLY A 5 13.55 -22.36 -57.51
C GLY A 5 12.59 -22.07 -56.37
N LEU A 6 11.35 -22.58 -56.43
CA LEU A 6 10.35 -22.39 -55.37
C LEU A 6 10.56 -23.32 -54.17
N LEU A 7 11.13 -24.52 -54.39
CA LEU A 7 11.40 -25.46 -53.30
C LEU A 7 12.59 -24.99 -52.44
N LEU A 8 13.60 -24.36 -53.06
CA LEU A 8 14.77 -23.82 -52.36
C LEU A 8 14.44 -22.59 -51.49
N ILE A 9 13.43 -21.80 -51.85
CA ILE A 9 12.97 -20.65 -51.05
C ILE A 9 12.13 -21.12 -49.84
N ILE A 10 11.37 -22.20 -49.97
CA ILE A 10 10.60 -22.76 -48.84
C ILE A 10 11.53 -23.48 -47.83
N VAL A 11 12.61 -24.12 -48.30
CA VAL A 11 13.60 -24.75 -47.40
C VAL A 11 14.48 -23.70 -46.68
N PHE A 12 14.71 -22.52 -47.27
CA PHE A 12 15.42 -21.42 -46.60
C PHE A 12 14.52 -20.59 -45.65
N LEU A 13 13.19 -20.63 -45.82
CA LEU A 13 12.26 -19.97 -44.89
C LEU A 13 11.89 -20.85 -43.69
N SER A 14 12.17 -22.15 -43.72
CA SER A 14 11.92 -23.08 -42.60
C SER A 14 13.05 -23.18 -41.58
N THR A 15 14.17 -22.47 -41.77
CA THR A 15 15.32 -22.47 -40.83
C THR A 15 15.48 -21.16 -40.06
N PHE A 16 14.37 -20.48 -39.75
CA PHE A 16 14.29 -19.70 -38.51
C PHE A 16 13.64 -20.57 -37.43
N ALA A 17 14.19 -21.77 -37.22
CA ALA A 17 14.06 -22.41 -35.92
C ALA A 17 14.77 -21.45 -34.95
N LEU A 18 14.00 -20.75 -34.11
CA LEU A 18 14.54 -20.16 -32.89
C LEU A 18 15.32 -21.28 -32.22
N ALA A 19 16.65 -21.24 -32.28
CA ALA A 19 17.48 -22.27 -31.69
C ALA A 19 17.10 -22.34 -30.21
N GLU A 20 16.51 -23.46 -29.78
CA GLU A 20 16.17 -23.70 -28.39
C GLU A 20 17.43 -23.51 -27.56
N ARG A 21 17.35 -22.63 -26.58
CA ARG A 21 18.47 -22.40 -25.68
C ARG A 21 18.58 -23.60 -24.76
N PRO A 22 19.79 -23.98 -24.34
CA PRO A 22 19.99 -25.17 -23.53
C PRO A 22 19.37 -25.07 -22.13
N TYR A 23 18.79 -23.92 -21.75
CA TYR A 23 18.09 -23.69 -20.49
C TYR A 23 16.60 -23.33 -20.67
N ASP A 24 16.06 -23.35 -21.90
CA ASP A 24 14.66 -22.98 -22.16
C ASP A 24 13.69 -23.88 -21.39
N TYR A 25 14.03 -25.16 -21.16
CA TYR A 25 13.23 -26.07 -20.34
C TYR A 25 13.09 -25.62 -18.88
N VAL A 26 14.11 -24.95 -18.32
CA VAL A 26 14.05 -24.39 -16.95
C VAL A 26 13.13 -23.17 -16.92
N ALA A 27 13.20 -22.33 -17.95
CA ALA A 27 12.33 -21.18 -18.08
C ALA A 27 10.86 -21.60 -18.26
N GLU A 28 10.61 -22.64 -19.06
CA GLU A 28 9.28 -23.23 -19.24
C GLU A 28 8.74 -23.84 -17.93
N ALA A 29 9.57 -24.56 -17.17
CA ALA A 29 9.18 -25.06 -15.85
C ALA A 29 8.83 -23.93 -14.88
N THR A 30 9.61 -22.83 -14.90
CA THR A 30 9.32 -21.63 -14.11
C THR A 30 7.98 -21.01 -14.51
N PHE A 31 7.74 -20.89 -15.81
CA PHE A 31 6.48 -20.41 -16.38
C PHE A 31 5.29 -21.28 -15.94
N ASN A 32 5.40 -22.60 -16.11
CA ASN A 32 4.32 -23.54 -15.80
C ASN A 32 4.02 -23.57 -14.30
N ALA A 33 5.05 -23.51 -13.45
CA ALA A 33 4.87 -23.38 -12.02
C ALA A 33 4.11 -22.10 -11.68
N LEU A 34 4.55 -20.93 -12.17
CA LEU A 34 3.87 -19.65 -11.91
C LEU A 34 2.42 -19.64 -12.42
N LYS A 35 2.15 -20.26 -13.57
CA LYS A 35 0.80 -20.35 -14.13
C LYS A 35 -0.11 -21.23 -13.26
N THR A 36 0.32 -22.43 -12.94
CA THR A 36 -0.49 -23.46 -12.25
C THR A 36 -0.53 -23.28 -10.74
N GLY A 37 0.46 -22.59 -10.17
CA GLY A 37 0.68 -22.56 -8.72
C GLY A 37 1.38 -23.80 -8.17
N ASP A 38 1.89 -24.70 -9.04
CA ASP A 38 2.56 -25.92 -8.61
C ASP A 38 4.08 -25.73 -8.53
N TYR A 39 4.58 -25.56 -7.31
CA TYR A 39 6.02 -25.45 -7.04
C TYR A 39 6.81 -26.71 -7.45
N TYR A 40 6.21 -27.89 -7.38
CA TYR A 40 6.90 -29.16 -7.62
C TYR A 40 7.29 -29.35 -9.08
N VAL A 41 6.67 -28.59 -10.01
CA VAL A 41 7.08 -28.50 -11.41
C VAL A 41 8.44 -27.79 -11.55
N LEU A 42 8.69 -26.75 -10.75
CA LEU A 42 9.92 -25.96 -10.80
C LEU A 42 11.06 -26.58 -9.98
N ARG A 43 10.74 -27.22 -8.84
CA ARG A 43 11.71 -27.73 -7.87
C ARG A 43 12.87 -28.57 -8.45
N PRO A 44 12.69 -29.47 -9.44
CA PRO A 44 13.79 -30.26 -10.02
C PRO A 44 14.84 -29.42 -10.75
N TYR A 45 14.46 -28.22 -11.16
CA TYR A 45 15.27 -27.30 -11.95
C TYR A 45 15.96 -26.23 -11.12
N LEU A 46 15.69 -26.16 -9.81
CA LEU A 46 16.39 -25.28 -8.90
C LEU A 46 17.73 -25.91 -8.48
N ASP A 47 18.76 -25.08 -8.29
CA ASP A 47 19.96 -25.54 -7.58
C ASP A 47 19.71 -25.65 -6.06
N GLU A 48 20.67 -26.22 -5.32
CA GLU A 48 20.49 -26.47 -3.88
C GLU A 48 20.37 -25.21 -3.03
N GLU A 49 20.97 -24.10 -3.45
CA GLU A 49 20.85 -22.82 -2.75
C GLU A 49 19.46 -22.23 -2.99
N MET A 50 19.01 -22.23 -4.23
CA MET A 50 17.70 -21.74 -4.65
C MET A 50 16.56 -22.58 -4.04
N LYS A 51 16.71 -23.90 -3.90
CA LYS A 51 15.74 -24.75 -3.17
C LYS A 51 15.55 -24.34 -1.71
N ARG A 52 16.61 -23.81 -1.07
CA ARG A 52 16.56 -23.35 0.33
C ARG A 52 16.01 -21.93 0.44
N ALA A 53 16.33 -21.07 -0.53
CA ALA A 53 15.93 -19.67 -0.53
C ALA A 53 14.52 -19.44 -1.12
N PHE A 54 14.05 -20.35 -1.96
CA PHE A 54 12.80 -20.29 -2.69
C PHE A 54 12.06 -21.63 -2.59
N ASP A 55 11.67 -21.96 -1.37
CA ASP A 55 10.80 -23.09 -1.06
C ASP A 55 9.35 -22.85 -1.53
N GLU A 56 8.48 -23.84 -1.32
CA GLU A 56 7.07 -23.77 -1.72
C GLU A 56 6.33 -22.55 -1.14
N ASN A 57 6.63 -22.16 0.11
CA ASN A 57 6.00 -21.00 0.74
C ASN A 57 6.48 -19.71 0.10
N GLN A 58 7.79 -19.54 -0.14
CA GLN A 58 8.30 -18.32 -0.80
C GLN A 58 7.85 -18.24 -2.26
N PHE A 59 7.79 -19.38 -2.97
CA PHE A 59 7.22 -19.45 -4.30
C PHE A 59 5.76 -18.99 -4.31
N ASN A 60 4.93 -19.53 -3.41
CA ASN A 60 3.52 -19.16 -3.31
C ASN A 60 3.35 -17.67 -2.94
N ALA A 61 4.18 -17.16 -2.02
CA ALA A 61 4.17 -15.74 -1.66
C ALA A 61 4.54 -14.84 -2.86
N PHE A 62 5.60 -15.20 -3.59
CA PHE A 62 6.03 -14.47 -4.80
C PHE A 62 4.97 -14.50 -5.89
N ARG A 63 4.40 -15.68 -6.19
CA ARG A 63 3.32 -15.82 -7.17
C ARG A 63 2.09 -15.00 -6.79
N ASN A 64 1.66 -15.09 -5.54
CA ASN A 64 0.49 -14.36 -5.06
C ASN A 64 0.72 -12.85 -5.07
N ASP A 65 1.94 -12.39 -4.78
CA ASP A 65 2.32 -10.99 -4.93
C ASP A 65 2.19 -10.53 -6.40
N LEU A 66 2.74 -11.29 -7.35
CA LEU A 66 2.62 -11.00 -8.78
C LEU A 66 1.16 -10.95 -9.25
N ILE A 67 0.34 -11.95 -8.89
CA ILE A 67 -1.07 -12.01 -9.30
C ILE A 67 -1.88 -10.88 -8.65
N SER A 68 -1.64 -10.60 -7.37
CA SER A 68 -2.34 -9.51 -6.68
C SER A 68 -2.05 -8.14 -7.30
N LYS A 69 -0.81 -7.92 -7.79
CA LYS A 69 -0.38 -6.67 -8.41
C LYS A 69 -0.76 -6.56 -9.89
N TYR A 70 -0.57 -7.62 -10.66
CA TYR A 70 -0.61 -7.57 -12.12
C TYR A 70 -1.79 -8.35 -12.73
N GLY A 71 -2.56 -9.08 -11.92
CA GLY A 71 -3.70 -9.88 -12.36
C GLY A 71 -3.30 -11.28 -12.79
N GLU A 72 -4.20 -12.00 -13.45
CA GLU A 72 -3.90 -13.38 -13.88
C GLU A 72 -2.84 -13.41 -14.97
N PHE A 73 -2.11 -14.51 -14.99
CA PHE A 73 -1.02 -14.72 -15.93
C PHE A 73 -1.54 -15.22 -17.30
N LYS A 74 -0.99 -14.69 -18.40
CA LYS A 74 -1.46 -14.94 -19.78
C LYS A 74 -0.44 -15.63 -20.66
N GLY A 75 0.85 -15.30 -20.56
CA GLY A 75 1.87 -15.80 -21.48
C GLY A 75 3.27 -15.32 -21.13
N TYR A 76 4.27 -15.79 -21.88
CA TYR A 76 5.64 -15.30 -21.76
C TYR A 76 6.34 -15.27 -23.11
N SER A 77 7.35 -14.41 -23.23
CA SER A 77 8.24 -14.35 -24.38
C SER A 77 9.66 -14.05 -23.95
N PHE A 78 10.64 -14.61 -24.66
CA PHE A 78 12.04 -14.27 -24.44
C PHE A 78 12.34 -12.87 -24.97
N VAL A 79 13.12 -12.10 -24.21
CA VAL A 79 13.53 -10.74 -24.56
C VAL A 79 14.99 -10.70 -24.99
N LYS A 80 15.91 -11.10 -24.10
CA LYS A 80 17.36 -11.05 -24.33
C LYS A 80 18.11 -11.97 -23.38
N GLU A 81 19.34 -12.28 -23.73
CA GLU A 81 20.29 -13.02 -22.89
C GLU A 81 21.44 -12.09 -22.50
N GLY A 82 21.95 -12.27 -21.29
CA GLY A 82 23.24 -11.74 -20.85
C GLY A 82 24.07 -12.83 -20.18
N LYS A 83 25.33 -12.51 -19.86
CA LYS A 83 26.22 -13.39 -19.12
C LYS A 83 26.97 -12.57 -18.07
N THR A 84 27.18 -13.14 -16.88
CA THR A 84 27.98 -12.52 -15.83
C THR A 84 28.74 -13.61 -15.08
N GLY A 85 30.04 -13.70 -15.33
CA GLY A 85 30.86 -14.81 -14.83
C GLY A 85 30.37 -16.16 -15.36
N GLU A 86 30.09 -17.07 -14.44
CA GLU A 86 29.53 -18.41 -14.74
C GLU A 86 28.01 -18.41 -14.98
N PHE A 87 27.32 -17.31 -14.71
CA PHE A 87 25.86 -17.23 -14.80
C PHE A 87 25.38 -16.75 -16.17
N ILE A 88 24.33 -17.38 -16.67
CA ILE A 88 23.55 -16.92 -17.82
C ILE A 88 22.31 -16.19 -17.31
N LEU A 89 22.04 -15.01 -17.87
CA LEU A 89 20.92 -14.15 -17.48
C LEU A 89 19.88 -14.15 -18.61
N GLY A 90 18.82 -14.96 -18.49
CA GLY A 90 17.71 -14.93 -19.43
C GLY A 90 16.65 -13.93 -18.99
N TYR A 91 16.34 -12.96 -19.84
CA TYR A 91 15.30 -11.97 -19.60
C TYR A 91 14.05 -12.39 -20.36
N TYR A 92 12.96 -12.58 -19.64
CA TYR A 92 11.68 -13.01 -20.18
C TYR A 92 10.62 -12.00 -19.82
N ASN A 93 9.79 -11.64 -20.78
CA ASN A 93 8.62 -10.83 -20.55
C ASN A 93 7.44 -11.73 -20.20
N PHE A 94 6.97 -11.65 -18.96
CA PHE A 94 5.81 -12.35 -18.43
C PHE A 94 4.58 -11.47 -18.60
N GLU A 95 3.62 -11.92 -19.39
CA GLU A 95 2.38 -11.19 -19.67
C GLU A 95 1.33 -11.51 -18.62
N PHE A 96 0.91 -10.50 -17.87
CA PHE A 96 -0.24 -10.54 -16.97
C PHE A 96 -1.39 -9.70 -17.54
N GLU A 97 -2.57 -9.76 -16.91
CA GLU A 97 -3.74 -8.96 -17.31
C GLU A 97 -3.46 -7.46 -17.35
N ARG A 98 -2.77 -6.94 -16.33
CA ARG A 98 -2.58 -5.50 -16.10
C ARG A 98 -1.16 -5.02 -16.36
N ALA A 99 -0.20 -5.91 -16.59
CA ALA A 99 1.18 -5.54 -16.86
C ALA A 99 1.95 -6.63 -17.62
N ASN A 100 3.03 -6.22 -18.27
CA ASN A 100 4.09 -7.04 -18.81
C ASN A 100 5.30 -6.91 -17.89
N VAL A 101 5.68 -7.99 -17.21
CA VAL A 101 6.75 -8.00 -16.20
C VAL A 101 7.97 -8.68 -16.80
N THR A 102 9.06 -7.94 -16.96
CA THR A 102 10.35 -8.54 -17.35
C THR A 102 10.95 -9.20 -16.12
N ILE A 103 11.01 -10.54 -16.13
CA ILE A 103 11.66 -11.34 -15.11
C ILE A 103 13.02 -11.81 -15.66
N ARG A 104 14.07 -11.53 -14.89
CA ARG A 104 15.40 -12.06 -15.12
C ARG A 104 15.55 -13.39 -14.38
N LEU A 105 15.69 -14.46 -15.14
CA LEU A 105 16.03 -15.79 -14.67
C LEU A 105 17.54 -15.99 -14.79
N VAL A 106 18.17 -16.39 -13.69
CA VAL A 106 19.61 -16.58 -13.62
C VAL A 106 19.91 -18.07 -13.59
N PHE A 107 20.63 -18.54 -14.60
CA PHE A 107 20.95 -19.94 -14.80
C PHE A 107 22.42 -20.21 -14.52
N LYS A 108 22.69 -21.37 -13.92
CA LYS A 108 24.03 -21.92 -13.72
C LYS A 108 24.07 -23.35 -14.20
N GLU A 109 25.17 -23.75 -14.81
CA GLU A 109 25.40 -25.14 -15.18
C GLU A 109 25.93 -25.92 -13.97
N VAL A 110 25.25 -27.02 -13.63
CA VAL A 110 25.59 -27.90 -12.51
C VAL A 110 25.54 -29.33 -13.02
N ASN A 111 26.68 -30.02 -13.01
CA ASN A 111 26.81 -31.41 -13.50
C ASN A 111 26.31 -31.62 -14.94
N GLY A 112 26.51 -30.64 -15.82
CA GLY A 112 26.08 -30.70 -17.22
C GLY A 112 24.60 -30.38 -17.46
N GLU A 113 23.84 -29.99 -16.43
CA GLU A 113 22.47 -29.50 -16.55
C GLU A 113 22.38 -28.02 -16.13
N TYR A 114 21.56 -27.24 -16.84
CA TYR A 114 21.24 -25.89 -16.38
C TYR A 114 20.22 -25.93 -15.24
N LYS A 115 20.51 -25.20 -14.18
CA LYS A 115 19.64 -24.99 -13.01
C LYS A 115 19.38 -23.50 -12.82
N LEU A 116 18.24 -23.18 -12.22
CA LEU A 116 17.86 -21.84 -11.82
C LEU A 116 18.51 -21.50 -10.48
N SER A 117 19.34 -20.46 -10.49
CA SER A 117 20.09 -19.94 -9.35
C SER A 117 19.54 -18.61 -8.84
N GLY A 118 18.56 -18.01 -9.53
CA GLY A 118 17.84 -16.86 -9.00
C GLY A 118 16.82 -16.25 -9.95
N ILE A 119 15.97 -15.40 -9.38
CA ILE A 119 14.83 -14.76 -10.05
C ILE A 119 14.76 -13.30 -9.59
N TRP A 120 14.65 -12.36 -10.53
CA TRP A 120 14.46 -10.94 -10.25
C TRP A 120 13.40 -10.33 -11.15
N ILE A 121 12.60 -9.40 -10.62
CA ILE A 121 11.81 -8.49 -11.44
C ILE A 121 12.75 -7.37 -11.91
N ASP A 122 12.97 -7.29 -13.21
CA ASP A 122 13.88 -6.33 -13.83
C ASP A 122 13.14 -5.06 -14.30
N ALA A 123 11.93 -5.24 -14.85
CA ALA A 123 11.08 -4.12 -15.28
C ALA A 123 9.60 -4.50 -15.25
N VAL A 124 8.74 -3.49 -15.12
CA VAL A 124 7.28 -3.65 -15.17
C VAL A 124 6.70 -2.63 -16.14
N ASN A 125 6.11 -3.11 -17.22
CA ASN A 125 5.44 -2.33 -18.24
C ASN A 125 3.93 -2.50 -18.07
N SER A 126 3.27 -1.57 -17.38
CA SER A 126 1.82 -1.67 -17.17
C SER A 126 1.04 -1.59 -18.49
N LYS A 127 0.00 -2.42 -18.63
CA LYS A 127 -0.99 -2.38 -19.72
C LYS A 127 -2.08 -1.34 -19.44
N GLU A 128 -2.25 -0.97 -18.18
CA GLU A 128 -3.11 0.13 -17.77
C GLU A 128 -2.25 1.39 -17.67
N ALA A 129 -2.59 2.43 -18.44
CA ALA A 129 -1.94 3.71 -18.28
C ALA A 129 -2.41 4.34 -16.96
N GLY A 130 -1.69 4.08 -15.88
CA GLY A 130 -1.76 4.89 -14.67
C GLY A 130 -1.35 6.33 -14.98
N ILE A 131 -1.78 7.28 -14.16
CA ILE A 131 -1.33 8.66 -14.33
C ILE A 131 0.15 8.78 -13.90
N PRO A 132 0.90 9.79 -14.37
CA PRO A 132 2.28 10.00 -13.94
C PRO A 132 2.36 10.08 -12.41
N LEU A 133 3.38 9.45 -11.81
CA LEU A 133 3.48 9.34 -10.34
C LEU A 133 3.38 10.70 -9.63
N GLY A 134 4.04 11.74 -10.15
CA GLY A 134 3.93 13.10 -9.60
C GLY A 134 2.51 13.64 -9.60
N VAL A 135 1.71 13.32 -10.62
CA VAL A 135 0.29 13.69 -10.69
C VAL A 135 -0.53 12.85 -9.70
N ALA A 136 -0.23 11.55 -9.56
CA ALA A 136 -0.88 10.70 -8.56
C ALA A 136 -0.65 11.19 -7.13
N LEU A 137 0.56 11.69 -6.81
CA LEU A 137 0.89 12.22 -5.49
C LEU A 137 0.27 13.59 -5.22
N PHE A 138 -0.01 14.37 -6.26
CA PHE A 138 -0.65 15.68 -6.11
C PHE A 138 -2.07 15.57 -5.55
N PHE A 139 -2.85 14.58 -5.97
CA PHE A 139 -4.24 14.40 -5.57
C PHE A 139 -4.47 14.25 -4.05
N PRO A 140 -3.82 13.32 -3.32
CA PRO A 140 -3.99 13.20 -1.88
C PRO A 140 -3.56 14.47 -1.14
N VAL A 141 -2.44 15.09 -1.55
CA VAL A 141 -1.97 16.36 -0.98
C VAL A 141 -3.01 17.46 -1.17
N LEU A 142 -3.57 17.58 -2.38
CA LEU A 142 -4.65 18.52 -2.67
C LEU A 142 -5.87 18.27 -1.77
N GLY A 143 -6.22 17.01 -1.50
CA GLY A 143 -7.31 16.65 -0.59
C GLY A 143 -7.13 17.25 0.82
N GLY A 144 -5.94 17.12 1.40
CA GLY A 144 -5.62 17.73 2.70
C GLY A 144 -5.70 19.27 2.66
N PHE A 145 -5.15 19.91 1.62
CA PHE A 145 -5.23 21.36 1.46
C PHE A 145 -6.65 21.88 1.23
N LEU A 146 -7.50 21.12 0.53
CA LEU A 146 -8.93 21.44 0.39
C LEU A 146 -9.66 21.40 1.74
N ALA A 147 -9.27 20.51 2.66
CA ALA A 147 -9.81 20.48 4.01
C ALA A 147 -9.35 21.71 4.82
N LEU A 148 -8.08 22.10 4.72
CA LEU A 148 -7.58 23.36 5.30
C LEU A 148 -8.35 24.57 4.74
N LEU A 149 -8.57 24.63 3.43
CA LEU A 149 -9.38 25.67 2.78
C LEU A 149 -10.82 25.67 3.30
N THR A 150 -11.40 24.50 3.55
CA THR A 150 -12.73 24.37 4.16
C THR A 150 -12.77 25.06 5.53
N PHE A 151 -11.80 24.81 6.41
CA PHE A 151 -11.73 25.49 7.71
C PHE A 151 -11.51 27.00 7.58
N TYR A 152 -10.67 27.43 6.63
CA TYR A 152 -10.48 28.85 6.34
C TYR A 152 -11.80 29.53 5.95
N MET A 153 -12.58 28.91 5.04
CA MET A 153 -13.91 29.41 4.62
C MET A 153 -14.94 29.40 5.76
N LEU A 154 -14.83 28.47 6.71
CA LEU A 154 -15.71 28.40 7.89
C LEU A 154 -15.39 29.45 8.96
N GLY A 155 -14.37 30.30 8.74
CA GLY A 155 -14.04 31.46 9.57
C GLY A 155 -12.75 31.34 10.39
N PHE A 156 -12.04 30.21 10.31
CA PHE A 156 -10.78 29.99 11.04
C PHE A 156 -9.60 30.60 10.27
N LYS A 157 -9.58 31.94 10.14
CA LYS A 157 -8.62 32.67 9.29
C LYS A 157 -7.22 32.80 9.87
N LYS A 158 -7.08 32.77 11.20
CA LYS A 158 -5.78 32.82 11.89
C LYS A 158 -5.19 31.40 11.92
N ILE A 159 -4.36 31.07 10.92
CA ILE A 159 -3.77 29.74 10.78
C ILE A 159 -2.70 29.49 11.86
N GLY A 160 -2.91 28.45 12.68
CA GLY A 160 -1.93 27.98 13.67
C GLY A 160 -0.81 27.17 13.03
N VAL A 161 0.20 27.84 12.47
CA VAL A 161 1.30 27.18 11.74
C VAL A 161 2.11 26.25 12.66
N ALA A 162 2.39 26.67 13.89
CA ALA A 162 3.11 25.85 14.86
C ALA A 162 2.33 24.57 15.22
N GLU A 163 1.01 24.71 15.38
CA GLU A 163 0.09 23.60 15.65
C GLU A 163 -0.02 22.64 14.47
N ILE A 164 -0.05 23.17 13.24
CA ILE A 164 -0.01 22.36 12.02
C ILE A 164 1.28 21.53 11.97
N ILE A 165 2.44 22.17 12.20
CA ILE A 165 3.73 21.47 12.22
C ILE A 165 3.74 20.39 13.31
N LEU A 166 3.21 20.69 14.49
CA LEU A 166 3.09 19.72 15.58
C LEU A 166 2.23 18.52 15.15
N GLY A 167 1.10 18.75 14.49
CA GLY A 167 0.25 17.68 13.94
C GLY A 167 0.98 16.80 12.92
N ILE A 168 1.76 17.40 12.01
CA ILE A 168 2.57 16.65 11.04
C ILE A 168 3.62 15.78 11.74
N VAL A 169 4.28 16.31 12.78
CA VAL A 169 5.25 15.54 13.59
C VAL A 169 4.57 14.34 14.26
N LEU A 170 3.35 14.50 14.77
CA LEU A 170 2.59 13.38 15.35
C LEU A 170 2.30 12.26 14.33
N VAL A 171 2.05 12.61 13.07
CA VAL A 171 1.90 11.61 11.99
C VAL A 171 3.22 10.90 11.73
N ALA A 172 4.34 11.62 11.68
CA ALA A 172 5.65 10.99 11.51
C ALA A 172 5.97 9.98 12.62
N ILE A 173 5.64 10.32 13.89
CA ILE A 173 5.74 9.39 15.02
C ILE A 173 4.82 8.18 14.81
N THR A 174 3.59 8.42 14.35
CA THR A 174 2.62 7.36 14.04
C THR A 174 3.14 6.41 12.99
N LEU A 175 3.65 6.91 11.88
CA LEU A 175 4.20 6.10 10.79
C LEU A 175 5.46 5.32 11.20
N GLY A 176 6.24 5.82 12.17
CA GLY A 176 7.42 5.12 12.67
C GLY A 176 7.12 4.05 13.73
N ILE A 177 6.20 4.32 14.65
CA ILE A 177 6.00 3.47 15.85
C ILE A 177 4.77 2.55 15.70
N GLN A 178 3.65 3.07 15.17
CA GLN A 178 2.40 2.32 15.10
C GLN A 178 2.55 1.00 14.32
N PRO A 179 3.22 0.94 13.15
CA PRO A 179 3.41 -0.32 12.43
C PRO A 179 4.19 -1.37 13.22
N LEU A 180 5.13 -0.97 14.09
CA LEU A 180 5.89 -1.91 14.92
C LEU A 180 4.98 -2.59 15.95
N ILE A 181 4.11 -1.82 16.60
CA ILE A 181 3.14 -2.33 17.58
C ILE A 181 2.10 -3.21 16.87
N GLN A 182 1.57 -2.74 15.74
CA GLN A 182 0.59 -3.47 14.94
C GLN A 182 1.12 -4.81 14.44
N ASN A 183 2.38 -4.87 13.99
CA ASN A 183 2.97 -6.07 13.43
C ASN A 183 3.57 -7.04 14.46
N ALA A 184 3.85 -6.59 15.69
CA ALA A 184 4.50 -7.43 16.70
C ALA A 184 3.79 -8.79 16.96
N PRO A 185 2.46 -8.86 17.12
CA PRO A 185 1.79 -10.15 17.32
C PRO A 185 1.87 -11.08 16.11
N PHE A 186 1.81 -10.52 14.90
CA PHE A 186 1.92 -11.30 13.66
C PHE A 186 3.33 -11.89 13.52
N LEU A 187 4.37 -11.08 13.73
CA LEU A 187 5.76 -11.53 13.71
C LEU A 187 6.04 -12.59 14.77
N ALA A 188 5.46 -12.46 15.98
CA ALA A 188 5.62 -13.42 17.06
C ALA A 188 5.07 -14.81 16.71
N VAL A 189 4.07 -14.90 15.84
CA VAL A 189 3.51 -16.17 15.34
C VAL A 189 4.00 -16.53 13.93
N GLY A 190 5.09 -15.90 13.48
CA GLY A 190 5.76 -16.18 12.22
C GLY A 190 5.07 -15.62 10.97
N ILE A 191 4.06 -14.76 11.12
CA ILE A 191 3.37 -14.11 9.99
C ILE A 191 4.18 -12.90 9.53
N ARG A 192 4.61 -12.89 8.27
CA ARG A 192 5.50 -11.83 7.73
C ARG A 192 4.86 -11.00 6.62
N SER A 193 3.69 -11.38 6.14
CA SER A 193 3.05 -10.75 4.99
C SER A 193 1.53 -10.76 5.07
N ASN A 194 0.89 -9.84 4.33
CA ASN A 194 -0.57 -9.79 4.22
C ASN A 194 -1.14 -11.05 3.55
N SER A 195 -0.40 -11.68 2.62
CA SER A 195 -0.82 -12.91 1.96
C SER A 195 -0.92 -14.08 2.94
N GLU A 196 -0.02 -14.16 3.92
CA GLU A 196 -0.09 -15.15 5.00
C GLU A 196 -1.29 -14.91 5.93
N ILE A 197 -1.68 -13.65 6.17
CA ILE A 197 -2.91 -13.32 6.90
C ILE A 197 -4.13 -13.82 6.13
N VAL A 198 -4.19 -13.57 4.81
CA VAL A 198 -5.28 -14.01 3.94
C VAL A 198 -5.35 -15.53 3.85
N ALA A 199 -4.21 -16.21 3.78
CA ALA A 199 -4.12 -17.67 3.70
C ALA A 199 -4.68 -18.38 4.95
N ARG A 200 -4.69 -17.73 6.11
CA ARG A 200 -5.29 -18.25 7.35
C ARG A 200 -6.83 -18.18 7.38
N GLY A 201 -7.44 -17.68 6.31
CA GLY A 201 -8.88 -17.69 6.09
C GLY A 201 -9.61 -16.46 6.63
N THR A 202 -10.89 -16.35 6.25
CA THR A 202 -11.69 -15.13 6.47
C THR A 202 -11.82 -14.73 7.93
N ILE A 203 -11.98 -15.68 8.85
CA ILE A 203 -12.10 -15.39 10.29
C ILE A 203 -10.81 -14.73 10.80
N PHE A 204 -9.66 -15.27 10.42
CA PHE A 204 -8.36 -14.69 10.81
C PHE A 204 -8.18 -13.29 10.24
N VAL A 205 -8.56 -13.06 8.97
CA VAL A 205 -8.56 -11.73 8.34
C VAL A 205 -9.39 -10.72 9.13
N VAL A 206 -10.59 -11.10 9.58
CA VAL A 206 -11.45 -10.21 10.37
C VAL A 206 -10.79 -9.86 11.70
N PHE A 207 -10.25 -10.83 12.43
CA PHE A 207 -9.55 -10.56 13.69
C PHE A 207 -8.29 -9.70 13.49
N ALA A 208 -7.52 -9.97 12.43
CA ALA A 208 -6.35 -9.17 12.08
C ALA A 208 -6.74 -7.72 11.76
N ALA A 209 -7.80 -7.51 10.99
CA ALA A 209 -8.31 -6.18 10.67
C ALA A 209 -8.78 -5.43 11.91
N VAL A 210 -9.51 -6.10 12.83
CA VAL A 210 -9.95 -5.51 14.10
C VAL A 210 -8.74 -5.12 14.96
N TRP A 211 -7.74 -6.00 15.09
CA TRP A 211 -6.51 -5.70 15.82
C TRP A 211 -5.81 -4.47 15.24
N LEU A 212 -5.58 -4.44 13.93
CA LEU A 212 -4.91 -3.34 13.25
C LEU A 212 -5.67 -2.02 13.46
N GLY A 213 -6.98 -2.04 13.23
CA GLY A 213 -7.83 -0.87 13.37
C GLY A 213 -7.82 -0.30 14.79
N PHE A 214 -8.10 -1.13 15.80
CA PHE A 214 -8.14 -0.65 17.18
C PHE A 214 -6.79 -0.18 17.70
N VAL A 215 -5.67 -0.83 17.34
CA VAL A 215 -4.35 -0.32 17.70
C VAL A 215 -4.11 1.06 17.08
N ALA A 216 -4.48 1.28 15.82
CA ALA A 216 -4.37 2.59 15.19
C ALA A 216 -5.21 3.65 15.91
N GLY A 217 -6.50 3.37 16.16
CA GLY A 217 -7.39 4.28 16.86
C GLY A 217 -6.88 4.65 18.26
N PHE A 218 -6.53 3.66 19.08
CA PHE A 218 -5.99 3.92 20.42
C PHE A 218 -4.66 4.68 20.39
N PHE A 219 -3.76 4.33 19.48
CA PHE A 219 -2.45 4.98 19.40
C PHE A 219 -2.58 6.44 18.98
N GLN A 220 -3.28 6.72 17.88
CA GLN A 220 -3.39 8.06 17.31
C GLN A 220 -4.22 9.00 18.18
N GLU A 221 -5.36 8.55 18.71
CA GLU A 221 -6.16 9.38 19.61
C GLU A 221 -5.44 9.65 20.94
N SER A 222 -4.63 8.71 21.44
CA SER A 222 -3.84 8.94 22.67
C SER A 222 -2.74 9.96 22.44
N LEU A 223 -2.05 9.93 21.29
CA LEU A 223 -1.07 10.96 20.93
C LEU A 223 -1.73 12.34 20.83
N LYS A 224 -2.85 12.43 20.10
CA LYS A 224 -3.60 13.68 19.97
C LYS A 224 -4.09 14.18 21.32
N TYR A 225 -4.66 13.32 22.16
CA TYR A 225 -5.11 13.70 23.50
C TYR A 225 -3.95 14.19 24.38
N GLY A 226 -2.82 13.49 24.36
CA GLY A 226 -1.63 13.86 25.11
C GLY A 226 -1.13 15.26 24.79
N LEU A 227 -1.21 15.68 23.52
CA LEU A 227 -0.67 16.96 23.04
C LEU A 227 -1.70 18.08 22.91
N SER A 228 -2.99 17.75 22.82
CA SER A 228 -4.08 18.74 22.75
C SER A 228 -4.75 19.02 24.10
N LYS A 229 -4.59 18.14 25.10
CA LYS A 229 -5.13 18.39 26.45
C LYS A 229 -4.55 19.70 27.00
N GLY A 230 -5.43 20.54 27.56
CA GLY A 230 -5.06 21.83 28.14
C GLY A 230 -4.76 22.95 27.15
N LYS A 231 -4.73 22.68 25.84
CA LYS A 231 -4.62 23.71 24.80
C LYS A 231 -5.95 24.40 24.52
N TYR A 232 -5.91 25.54 23.85
CA TYR A 232 -7.13 26.14 23.28
C TYR A 232 -7.73 25.24 22.21
N LEU A 233 -9.04 25.30 22.05
CA LEU A 233 -9.75 24.54 21.03
C LEU A 233 -9.32 24.95 19.63
N ASN A 234 -8.98 26.22 19.41
CA ASN A 234 -8.45 26.66 18.12
C ASN A 234 -7.05 26.07 17.85
N GLU A 235 -6.20 25.98 18.87
CA GLU A 235 -4.90 25.32 18.74
C GLU A 235 -5.09 23.81 18.47
N ALA A 236 -5.98 23.16 19.22
CA ALA A 236 -6.33 21.76 19.04
C ALA A 236 -6.89 21.48 17.63
N LEU A 237 -7.70 22.39 17.08
CA LEU A 237 -8.18 22.33 15.71
C LEU A 237 -7.01 22.28 14.72
N PHE A 238 -6.05 23.20 14.82
CA PHE A 238 -4.90 23.24 13.92
C PHE A 238 -3.92 22.09 14.11
N ILE A 239 -3.80 21.52 15.32
CA ILE A 239 -3.08 20.26 15.54
C ILE A 239 -3.75 19.13 14.75
N GLY A 240 -5.07 19.01 14.84
CA GLY A 240 -5.83 18.00 14.11
C GLY A 240 -5.76 18.17 12.59
N ILE A 241 -5.84 19.41 12.09
CA ILE A 241 -5.63 19.72 10.67
C ILE A 241 -4.21 19.35 10.24
N GLY A 242 -3.20 19.68 11.05
CA GLY A 242 -1.81 19.30 10.82
C GLY A 242 -1.61 17.79 10.74
N PHE A 243 -2.30 17.04 11.59
CA PHE A 243 -2.30 15.57 11.52
C PHE A 243 -2.87 15.08 10.19
N GLY A 244 -4.03 15.58 9.77
CA GLY A 244 -4.60 15.23 8.45
C GLY A 244 -3.70 15.60 7.27
N LEU A 245 -3.12 16.80 7.28
CA LEU A 245 -2.16 17.24 6.25
C LEU A 245 -0.90 16.37 6.24
N GLY A 246 -0.39 16.01 7.42
CA GLY A 246 0.74 15.11 7.56
C GLY A 246 0.46 13.76 6.91
N GLU A 247 -0.72 13.19 7.12
CA GLU A 247 -1.11 11.95 6.44
C GLU A 247 -1.25 12.15 4.93
N ALA A 248 -1.85 13.25 4.49
CA ALA A 248 -2.04 13.61 3.09
C ALA A 248 -0.72 13.77 2.31
N ILE A 249 0.39 14.02 3.02
CA ILE A 249 1.73 14.20 2.43
C ILE A 249 2.59 12.94 2.63
N LEU A 250 2.74 12.49 3.87
CA LEU A 250 3.71 11.46 4.23
C LEU A 250 3.27 10.06 3.77
N VAL A 251 1.97 9.74 3.84
CA VAL A 251 1.48 8.41 3.44
C VAL A 251 1.65 8.19 1.93
N PRO A 252 1.20 9.10 1.03
CA PRO A 252 1.45 8.95 -0.40
C PRO A 252 2.94 8.97 -0.75
N ALA A 253 3.76 9.76 -0.06
CA ALA A 253 5.20 9.78 -0.29
C ALA A 253 5.84 8.41 0.02
N LEU A 254 5.47 7.78 1.13
CA LEU A 254 5.92 6.41 1.45
C LEU A 254 5.44 5.38 0.43
N GLN A 255 4.19 5.49 -0.02
CA GLN A 255 3.65 4.63 -1.09
C GLN A 255 4.42 4.83 -2.40
N ALA A 256 4.80 6.06 -2.74
CA ALA A 256 5.60 6.37 -3.93
C ALA A 256 6.97 5.68 -3.88
N ILE A 257 7.65 5.77 -2.73
CA ILE A 257 8.95 5.13 -2.51
C ILE A 257 8.82 3.62 -2.69
N GLN A 258 7.77 3.00 -2.14
CA GLN A 258 7.51 1.57 -2.32
C GLN A 258 7.24 1.21 -3.78
N LEU A 259 6.43 1.99 -4.51
CA LEU A 259 6.17 1.75 -5.93
C LEU A 259 7.45 1.83 -6.77
N ILE A 260 8.31 2.81 -6.51
CA ILE A 260 9.60 2.97 -7.21
C ILE A 260 10.53 1.80 -6.87
N ALA A 261 10.65 1.44 -5.60
CA ALA A 261 11.56 0.39 -5.14
C ALA A 261 11.14 -1.02 -5.62
N LEU A 262 9.84 -1.27 -5.76
CA LEU A 262 9.28 -2.59 -6.06
C LEU A 262 8.74 -2.74 -7.49
N GLY A 263 8.87 -1.72 -8.35
CA GLY A 263 8.35 -1.78 -9.72
C GLY A 263 6.82 -1.87 -9.79
N GLY A 264 6.13 -1.08 -8.97
CA GLY A 264 4.67 -1.06 -8.92
C GLY A 264 4.02 -0.27 -10.06
N VAL A 265 2.75 -0.57 -10.33
CA VAL A 265 1.93 0.19 -11.30
C VAL A 265 1.48 1.51 -10.67
N THR A 266 1.58 2.61 -11.41
CA THR A 266 1.08 3.90 -10.91
C THR A 266 -0.45 3.89 -10.80
N PRO A 267 -1.04 4.61 -9.83
CA PRO A 267 -2.49 4.63 -9.67
C PRO A 267 -3.23 5.14 -10.93
N SER A 268 -4.44 4.63 -11.15
CA SER A 268 -5.37 5.22 -12.12
C SER A 268 -5.86 6.59 -11.63
N LEU A 269 -6.40 7.42 -12.55
CA LEU A 269 -7.00 8.70 -12.18
C LEU A 269 -8.14 8.53 -11.16
N ALA A 270 -8.97 7.50 -11.33
CA ALA A 270 -10.06 7.20 -10.41
C ALA A 270 -9.55 6.91 -9.00
N ASN A 271 -8.51 6.07 -8.87
CA ASN A 271 -7.90 5.77 -7.57
C ASN A 271 -7.24 7.00 -6.95
N ALA A 272 -6.63 7.87 -7.76
CA ALA A 272 -6.05 9.12 -7.29
C ALA A 272 -7.12 10.10 -6.76
N LEU A 273 -8.26 10.24 -7.46
CA LEU A 273 -9.40 11.05 -7.01
C LEU A 273 -10.03 10.50 -5.72
N VAL A 274 -10.14 9.18 -5.60
CA VAL A 274 -10.59 8.51 -4.38
C VAL A 274 -9.63 8.80 -3.22
N SER A 275 -8.32 8.73 -3.47
CA SER A 275 -7.29 9.09 -2.48
C SER A 275 -7.37 10.56 -2.06
N MET A 276 -7.66 11.48 -3.00
CA MET A 276 -7.92 12.90 -2.69
C MET A 276 -9.11 13.05 -1.73
N LEU A 277 -10.24 12.40 -2.02
CA LEU A 277 -11.43 12.43 -1.16
C LEU A 277 -11.13 11.86 0.22
N GLU A 278 -10.43 10.74 0.28
CA GLU A 278 -10.04 10.09 1.54
C GLU A 278 -9.21 11.02 2.42
N ARG A 279 -8.16 11.65 1.85
CA ARG A 279 -7.29 12.57 2.62
C ARG A 279 -8.01 13.85 3.03
N TYR A 280 -8.96 14.32 2.22
CA TYR A 280 -9.87 15.40 2.61
C TYR A 280 -10.69 15.02 3.84
N LEU A 281 -11.39 13.87 3.79
CA LEU A 281 -12.26 13.41 4.87
C LEU A 281 -11.48 13.05 6.15
N ALA A 282 -10.30 12.43 6.01
CA ALA A 282 -9.40 12.15 7.11
C ALA A 282 -8.96 13.45 7.79
N THR A 283 -8.61 14.48 7.03
CA THR A 283 -8.24 15.78 7.62
C THR A 283 -9.38 16.42 8.42
N LEU A 284 -10.61 16.35 7.91
CA LEU A 284 -11.81 16.76 8.66
C LEU A 284 -11.99 15.94 9.95
N PHE A 285 -11.78 14.62 9.87
CA PHE A 285 -11.88 13.71 11.00
C PHE A 285 -10.85 14.04 12.10
N HIS A 286 -9.57 14.18 11.73
CA HIS A 286 -8.51 14.50 12.69
C HIS A 286 -8.71 15.87 13.34
N ALA A 287 -9.12 16.87 12.57
CA ALA A 287 -9.51 18.18 13.09
C ALA A 287 -10.64 18.07 14.14
N GLY A 288 -11.74 17.38 13.79
CA GLY A 288 -12.88 17.20 14.67
C GLY A 288 -12.56 16.43 15.96
N THR A 289 -11.89 15.28 15.83
CA THR A 289 -11.48 14.47 17.00
C THR A 289 -10.61 15.25 17.96
N THR A 290 -9.62 16.00 17.46
CA THR A 290 -8.68 16.75 18.31
C THR A 290 -9.37 17.86 19.08
N VAL A 291 -10.29 18.59 18.44
CA VAL A 291 -11.14 19.58 19.12
C VAL A 291 -11.98 18.94 20.21
N VAL A 292 -12.64 17.81 19.92
CA VAL A 292 -13.48 17.12 20.90
C VAL A 292 -12.66 16.60 22.08
N LEU A 293 -11.46 16.08 21.84
CA LEU A 293 -10.55 15.65 22.91
C LEU A 293 -10.17 16.81 23.84
N ALA A 294 -9.74 17.94 23.27
CA ALA A 294 -9.36 19.13 24.04
C ALA A 294 -10.56 19.69 24.82
N TYR A 295 -11.72 19.81 24.19
CA TYR A 295 -12.96 20.26 24.83
C TYR A 295 -13.37 19.36 25.98
N SER A 296 -13.37 18.04 25.74
CA SER A 296 -13.78 17.06 26.74
C SER A 296 -12.85 17.07 27.96
N TYR A 297 -11.55 17.30 27.74
CA TYR A 297 -10.59 17.48 28.82
C TYR A 297 -10.94 18.70 29.69
N LYS A 298 -11.19 19.87 29.06
CA LYS A 298 -11.57 21.10 29.77
C LYS A 298 -12.85 20.95 30.59
N ASN A 299 -13.75 20.07 30.17
CA ASN A 299 -15.04 19.84 30.84
C ASN A 299 -15.06 18.59 31.73
N GLY A 300 -13.89 18.01 32.05
CA GLY A 300 -13.76 16.94 33.04
C GLY A 300 -14.13 15.51 32.56
N PHE A 301 -14.42 15.32 31.28
CA PHE A 301 -14.74 14.00 30.69
C PHE A 301 -13.75 13.53 29.61
N GLY A 302 -12.54 14.11 29.60
CA GLY A 302 -11.50 13.83 28.59
C GLY A 302 -11.16 12.35 28.42
N LYS A 303 -11.06 11.56 29.49
CA LYS A 303 -10.78 10.11 29.40
C LYS A 303 -11.91 9.32 28.71
N LYS A 304 -13.17 9.70 28.96
CA LYS A 304 -14.34 9.07 28.31
C LYS A 304 -14.36 9.40 26.82
N ALA A 305 -14.08 10.65 26.47
CA ALA A 305 -13.96 11.07 25.09
C ALA A 305 -12.80 10.38 24.37
N LEU A 306 -11.62 10.26 25.01
CA LEU A 306 -10.50 9.50 24.46
C LEU A 306 -10.91 8.07 24.14
N LEU A 307 -11.52 7.36 25.10
CA LEU A 307 -11.99 5.99 24.86
C LEU A 307 -12.99 5.92 23.69
N ALA A 308 -14.01 6.79 23.69
CA ALA A 308 -15.04 6.78 22.66
C ALA A 308 -14.48 7.08 21.26
N LEU A 309 -13.58 8.05 21.15
CA LEU A 309 -12.96 8.42 19.88
C LEU A 309 -11.95 7.37 19.40
N SER A 310 -11.19 6.75 20.32
CA SER A 310 -10.31 5.62 19.97
C SER A 310 -11.11 4.44 19.40
N VAL A 311 -12.28 4.15 19.97
CA VAL A 311 -13.18 3.11 19.47
C VAL A 311 -13.74 3.50 18.11
N ALA A 312 -14.24 4.73 17.95
CA ALA A 312 -14.80 5.19 16.68
C ALA A 312 -13.76 5.18 15.54
N HIS A 313 -12.55 5.67 15.81
CA HIS A 313 -11.42 5.62 14.89
C HIS A 313 -11.05 4.16 14.59
N GLY A 314 -10.93 3.33 15.63
CA GLY A 314 -10.57 1.93 15.48
C GLY A 314 -11.55 1.12 14.62
N ILE A 315 -12.85 1.45 14.67
CA ILE A 315 -13.86 0.87 13.79
C ILE A 315 -13.62 1.27 12.33
N ILE A 316 -13.38 2.56 12.05
CA ILE A 316 -13.10 3.04 10.69
C ILE A 316 -11.86 2.34 10.12
N ASP A 317 -10.78 2.29 10.91
CA ASP A 317 -9.52 1.67 10.50
C ASP A 317 -9.61 0.14 10.43
N THR A 318 -10.54 -0.49 11.14
CA THR A 318 -10.83 -1.92 10.98
C THR A 318 -11.34 -2.19 9.57
N PHE A 319 -12.26 -1.37 9.05
CA PHE A 319 -12.72 -1.52 7.67
C PHE A 319 -11.62 -1.20 6.67
N ALA A 320 -10.79 -0.17 6.93
CA ALA A 320 -9.64 0.15 6.08
C ALA A 320 -8.63 -1.01 6.02
N ALA A 321 -8.27 -1.60 7.17
CA ALA A 321 -7.40 -2.77 7.24
C ALA A 321 -8.03 -3.98 6.56
N TYR A 322 -9.33 -4.21 6.74
CA TYR A 322 -10.04 -5.29 6.05
C TYR A 322 -10.00 -5.10 4.52
N TYR A 323 -10.21 -3.88 4.03
CA TYR A 323 -10.10 -3.56 2.61
C TYR A 323 -8.71 -3.84 2.03
N GLN A 324 -7.64 -3.61 2.81
CA GLN A 324 -6.27 -3.96 2.38
C GLN A 324 -6.07 -5.47 2.20
N PHE A 325 -6.76 -6.30 2.99
CA PHE A 325 -6.70 -7.75 2.85
C PHE A 325 -7.66 -8.29 1.78
N LYS A 326 -8.84 -7.70 1.68
CA LYS A 326 -9.92 -8.11 0.77
C LYS A 326 -10.56 -6.88 0.12
N PRO A 327 -9.95 -6.35 -0.95
CA PRO A 327 -10.48 -5.19 -1.66
C PRO A 327 -11.90 -5.46 -2.18
N SER A 328 -12.83 -4.58 -1.83
CA SER A 328 -14.22 -4.67 -2.26
C SER A 328 -14.82 -3.26 -2.37
N PRO A 329 -15.51 -2.93 -3.47
CA PRO A 329 -16.20 -1.64 -3.61
C PRO A 329 -17.21 -1.38 -2.48
N VAL A 330 -17.85 -2.43 -1.97
CA VAL A 330 -18.81 -2.31 -0.86
C VAL A 330 -18.10 -1.90 0.42
N VAL A 331 -16.98 -2.54 0.76
CA VAL A 331 -16.20 -2.19 1.96
C VAL A 331 -15.66 -0.77 1.83
N LEU A 332 -15.17 -0.40 0.63
CA LEU A 332 -14.68 0.96 0.36
C LEU A 332 -15.78 2.01 0.57
N ALA A 333 -17.00 1.75 0.08
CA ALA A 333 -18.14 2.63 0.31
C ALA A 333 -18.48 2.76 1.81
N VAL A 334 -18.45 1.64 2.56
CA VAL A 334 -18.67 1.67 4.02
C VAL A 334 -17.64 2.53 4.73
N ILE A 335 -16.35 2.41 4.38
CA ILE A 335 -15.29 3.25 4.97
C ILE A 335 -15.61 4.73 4.78
N TYR A 336 -15.94 5.15 3.55
CA TYR A 336 -16.19 6.57 3.27
C TYR A 336 -17.48 7.08 3.87
N VAL A 337 -18.54 6.28 3.90
CA VAL A 337 -19.79 6.66 4.59
C VAL A 337 -19.54 6.81 6.09
N LEU A 338 -18.82 5.88 6.72
CA LEU A 338 -18.48 5.97 8.15
C LEU A 338 -17.60 7.20 8.44
N LEU A 339 -16.51 7.37 7.69
CA LEU A 339 -15.59 8.47 7.87
C LEU A 339 -16.29 9.83 7.66
N LEU A 340 -17.07 9.99 6.59
CA LEU A 340 -17.86 11.19 6.36
C LEU A 340 -18.85 11.46 7.50
N THR A 341 -19.62 10.45 7.90
CA THR A 341 -20.64 10.58 8.95
C THR A 341 -20.02 11.01 10.26
N VAL A 342 -18.96 10.33 10.70
CA VAL A 342 -18.28 10.63 11.96
C VAL A 342 -17.61 12.01 11.90
N SER A 343 -16.94 12.35 10.80
CA SER A 343 -16.37 13.69 10.59
C SER A 343 -17.43 14.78 10.70
N VAL A 344 -18.58 14.64 10.03
CA VAL A 344 -19.67 15.62 10.11
C VAL A 344 -20.21 15.76 11.53
N LEU A 345 -20.41 14.64 12.25
CA LEU A 345 -20.87 14.68 13.64
C LEU A 345 -19.86 15.38 14.56
N LEU A 346 -18.57 15.06 14.43
CA LEU A 346 -17.50 15.68 15.21
C LEU A 346 -17.38 17.17 14.93
N LEU A 347 -17.44 17.58 13.66
CA LEU A 347 -17.34 18.99 13.29
C LEU A 347 -18.58 19.79 13.70
N ARG A 348 -19.77 19.21 13.52
CA ARG A 348 -21.03 19.83 13.97
C ARG A 348 -21.02 20.07 15.48
N TYR A 349 -20.44 19.16 16.26
CA TYR A 349 -20.32 19.30 17.69
C TYR A 349 -19.16 20.22 18.12
N GLY A 350 -17.98 20.04 17.53
CA GLY A 350 -16.73 20.69 17.95
C GLY A 350 -16.57 22.13 17.47
N LEU A 351 -16.92 22.45 16.21
CA LEU A 351 -16.65 23.79 15.64
C LEU A 351 -17.40 24.93 16.34
N PRO A 352 -18.67 24.79 16.75
CA PRO A 352 -19.33 25.80 17.56
C PRO A 352 -18.55 26.12 18.84
N LYS A 353 -17.98 25.09 19.48
CA LYS A 353 -17.19 25.25 20.72
C LYS A 353 -15.90 26.01 20.50
N VAL A 354 -15.23 25.80 19.37
CA VAL A 354 -14.05 26.59 19.01
C VAL A 354 -14.42 28.07 18.84
N LYS A 355 -15.59 28.37 18.26
CA LYS A 355 -16.04 29.76 18.02
C LYS A 355 -16.53 30.47 19.30
N GLU A 356 -17.02 29.72 20.28
CA GLU A 356 -17.47 30.23 21.58
C GLU A 356 -16.30 30.57 22.52
N GLU A 357 -15.15 29.91 22.35
CA GLU A 357 -13.97 30.05 23.22
C GLU A 357 -13.33 31.44 23.10
N ARG A 358 -13.16 32.13 24.23
CA ARG A 358 -12.56 33.47 24.27
C ARG A 358 -11.09 33.37 24.64
N GLU A 359 -10.26 34.29 24.12
CA GLU A 359 -8.82 34.32 24.44
C GLU A 359 -8.55 34.47 25.96
N GLU A 360 -9.50 35.03 26.72
CA GLU A 360 -9.45 35.17 28.19
C GLU A 360 -9.49 33.82 28.96
N ASP A 361 -9.88 32.72 28.31
CA ASP A 361 -9.95 31.38 28.91
C ASP A 361 -8.56 30.70 29.03
N ARG A 362 -7.47 31.48 29.09
CA ARG A 362 -6.09 30.99 29.22
C ARG A 362 -5.90 30.40 30.60
N ILE A 363 -6.01 29.08 30.71
CA ILE A 363 -5.53 28.38 31.91
C ILE A 363 -4.01 28.35 31.83
N VAL A 364 -3.37 29.39 32.38
CA VAL A 364 -1.93 29.42 32.64
C VAL A 364 -1.72 28.60 33.92
N TRP A 365 -1.02 27.48 33.80
CA TRP A 365 -0.47 26.76 34.95
C TRP A 365 0.95 27.24 35.22
#